data_AF-A0A2N9FLU6-F1
#
_entry.id   AF-A0A2N9FLU6-F1
#
_cell.length_a   1.000
_cell.length_b   1.000
_cell.length_c   1.000
_cell.angle_alpha   90.00
_cell.angle_beta   90.00
_cell.angle_gamma   90.00
#
_symmetry.space_group_name_H-M   'P 1'
#
loop_
_entity.id
_entity.type
_entity.pdbx_description
1 polymer ?
#
loop_
_entity_poly.entity_id
_entity_poly.type
_entity_poly.pdbx_seq_one_letter_code
_entity_poly.pdbx_strand_id
1 'polypeptide(L)'
;MVDLSRTCNDVEFLLVMGDESEKTKELCKRENIEQVPHFSFYKSMEKIHEEEGIGPDVLMGDVLYYGDNHSSVVQLHCRDDVEKLIDDHKVDHKLIVLDVGLKHCGPCVKVYPTVIKLSRQMVDTVVFARMNGDENESCMAFLKDMEVVEVPTFLFIRDGVICGRYVGSGKGELIGELLKYQGVRVT
;
A
#
# COMPACT_ATOMS: atom_id res chain seq x y z
N MET A 1 -18.35 -0.85 -5.78
CA MET A 1 -18.42 -2.00 -4.87
C MET A 1 -18.45 -3.33 -5.62
N VAL A 2 -19.42 -3.55 -6.54
CA VAL A 2 -19.53 -4.80 -7.32
C VAL A 2 -18.28 -5.12 -8.15
N ASP A 3 -17.63 -4.11 -8.75
CA ASP A 3 -16.40 -4.36 -9.51
C ASP A 3 -15.21 -4.69 -8.59
N LEU A 4 -15.11 -4.05 -7.42
CA LEU A 4 -14.07 -4.34 -6.43
C LEU A 4 -14.22 -5.75 -5.88
N SER A 5 -15.44 -6.17 -5.54
CA SER A 5 -15.70 -7.53 -5.06
C SER A 5 -15.48 -8.63 -6.11
N ARG A 6 -15.38 -8.27 -7.40
CA ARG A 6 -15.03 -9.20 -8.49
C ARG A 6 -13.53 -9.22 -8.81
N THR A 7 -12.80 -8.18 -8.43
CA THR A 7 -11.40 -7.98 -8.80
C THR A 7 -10.42 -8.17 -7.65
N CYS A 8 -10.88 -8.00 -6.41
CA CYS A 8 -10.15 -8.29 -5.17
C CYS A 8 -10.68 -9.59 -4.58
N ASN A 9 -9.98 -10.71 -4.83
CA ASN A 9 -10.41 -12.04 -4.37
C ASN A 9 -10.06 -12.34 -2.90
N ASP A 10 -9.24 -11.49 -2.30
CA ASP A 10 -8.67 -11.57 -0.96
C ASP A 10 -9.39 -10.68 0.06
N VAL A 11 -10.41 -9.93 -0.38
CA VAL A 11 -11.24 -9.07 0.46
C VAL A 11 -12.69 -9.55 0.41
N GLU A 12 -13.26 -9.83 1.59
CA GLU A 12 -14.68 -10.11 1.72
C GLU A 12 -15.47 -8.82 1.88
N PHE A 13 -16.39 -8.55 0.95
CA PHE A 13 -17.25 -7.37 0.99
C PHE A 13 -18.57 -7.72 1.65
N LEU A 14 -18.84 -7.12 2.81
CA LEU A 14 -20.10 -7.25 3.53
C LEU A 14 -20.92 -5.96 3.38
N LEU A 15 -22.14 -6.08 2.87
CA LEU A 15 -23.11 -4.99 2.86
C LEU A 15 -24.01 -5.12 4.08
N VAL A 16 -24.07 -4.06 4.89
CA VAL A 16 -24.97 -3.97 6.05
C VAL A 16 -25.98 -2.87 5.80
N MET A 17 -27.26 -3.23 5.81
CA MET A 17 -28.36 -2.26 5.83
C MET A 17 -28.59 -1.80 7.27
N GLY A 18 -28.08 -0.62 7.61
CA GLY A 18 -28.00 -0.12 8.99
C GLY A 18 -29.34 0.05 9.71
N ASP A 19 -30.44 0.14 8.98
CA ASP A 19 -31.80 0.34 9.49
C ASP A 19 -32.73 -0.87 9.28
N GLU A 20 -32.24 -1.96 8.69
CA GLU A 20 -33.04 -3.15 8.34
C GLU A 20 -33.62 -3.89 9.56
N SER A 21 -32.91 -3.90 10.69
CA SER A 21 -33.34 -4.60 11.90
C SER A 21 -32.83 -3.89 13.16
N GLU A 22 -33.40 -4.21 14.33
CA GLU A 22 -32.88 -3.68 15.59
C GLU A 22 -31.41 -4.07 15.83
N LYS A 23 -31.00 -5.26 15.39
CA LYS A 23 -29.60 -5.69 15.47
C LYS A 23 -28.66 -4.85 14.61
N THR A 24 -29.06 -4.47 13.40
CA THR A 24 -28.23 -3.63 12.52
C THR A 24 -28.20 -2.18 13.00
N LYS A 25 -29.29 -1.67 13.59
CA LYS A 25 -29.30 -0.37 14.27
C LYS A 25 -28.41 -0.34 15.51
N GLU A 26 -28.44 -1.39 16.33
CA GLU A 26 -27.54 -1.55 17.48
C GLU A 26 -26.07 -1.63 17.04
N LEU A 27 -25.80 -2.32 15.93
CA LEU A 27 -24.47 -2.35 15.32
C LEU A 27 -24.01 -0.94 14.92
N CYS A 28 -24.82 -0.18 14.19
CA CYS A 28 -24.47 1.20 13.81
C CYS A 28 -24.21 2.09 15.03
N LYS A 29 -25.04 1.99 16.08
CA LYS A 29 -24.82 2.72 17.35
C LYS A 29 -23.52 2.31 18.04
N ARG A 30 -23.23 1.02 18.09
CA ARG A 30 -22.01 0.49 18.72
C ARG A 30 -20.74 0.98 18.02
N GLU A 31 -20.78 1.05 16.69
CA GLU A 31 -19.66 1.51 15.87
C GLU A 31 -19.63 3.04 15.70
N ASN A 32 -20.56 3.79 16.32
CA ASN A 32 -20.73 5.25 16.18
C ASN A 32 -20.92 5.73 14.73
N ILE A 33 -21.66 4.97 13.92
CA ILE A 33 -21.95 5.32 12.53
C ILE A 33 -23.07 6.37 12.49
N GLU A 34 -22.70 7.63 12.23
CA GLU A 34 -23.63 8.76 12.13
C GLU A 34 -23.88 9.20 10.67
N GLN A 35 -22.96 8.88 9.76
CA GLN A 35 -23.03 9.24 8.35
C GLN A 35 -23.00 7.99 7.45
N VAL A 36 -23.73 8.02 6.34
CA VAL A 36 -23.72 6.97 5.31
C VAL A 36 -23.40 7.55 3.92
N PRO A 37 -22.73 6.80 3.03
CA PRO A 37 -22.17 5.46 3.26
C PRO A 37 -20.98 5.50 4.24
N HIS A 38 -20.87 4.47 5.08
CA HIS A 38 -19.75 4.25 6.00
C HIS A 38 -19.05 2.94 5.62
N PHE A 39 -17.73 2.95 5.59
CA PHE A 39 -16.91 1.80 5.27
C PHE A 39 -15.97 1.51 6.42
N SER A 40 -16.01 0.29 6.94
CA SER A 40 -15.08 -0.18 7.96
C SER A 40 -14.28 -1.35 7.41
N PHE A 41 -12.96 -1.28 7.56
CA PHE A 41 -12.03 -2.30 7.09
C PHE A 41 -11.54 -3.10 8.28
N TYR A 42 -11.60 -4.43 8.18
CA TYR A 42 -11.15 -5.34 9.22
C TYR A 42 -10.06 -6.27 8.71
N LYS A 43 -9.03 -6.50 9.52
CA LYS A 43 -8.02 -7.54 9.29
C LYS A 43 -7.77 -8.27 10.60
N SER A 44 -7.79 -9.60 10.57
CA SER A 44 -7.62 -10.43 11.79
C SER A 44 -8.58 -10.05 12.93
N MET A 45 -9.84 -9.73 12.60
CA MET A 45 -10.90 -9.28 13.51
C MET A 45 -10.68 -7.91 14.18
N GLU A 46 -9.64 -7.17 13.80
CA GLU A 46 -9.40 -5.81 14.25
C GLU A 46 -9.78 -4.80 13.17
N LYS A 47 -10.41 -3.70 13.56
CA LYS A 47 -10.71 -2.58 12.64
C LYS A 47 -9.40 -1.85 12.34
N ILE A 48 -9.00 -1.82 11.08
CA ILE A 48 -7.72 -1.25 10.64
C ILE A 48 -7.88 0.11 9.96
N HIS A 49 -9.07 0.41 9.42
CA HIS A 49 -9.38 1.67 8.75
C HIS A 49 -10.89 1.90 8.70
N GLU A 50 -11.33 3.15 8.65
CA GLU A 50 -12.73 3.52 8.45
C GLU A 50 -12.85 4.83 7.68
N GLU A 51 -13.92 4.97 6.90
CA GLU A 51 -14.20 6.13 6.07
C GLU A 51 -15.69 6.43 6.04
N GLU A 52 -16.03 7.73 6.07
CA GLU A 52 -17.40 8.21 6.04
C GLU A 52 -17.64 9.12 4.84
N GLY A 53 -18.74 8.89 4.11
CA GLY A 53 -19.16 9.77 3.02
C GLY A 53 -18.24 9.75 1.79
N ILE A 54 -17.35 8.76 1.67
CA ILE A 54 -16.38 8.69 0.57
C ILE A 54 -16.99 8.20 -0.75
N GLY A 55 -16.40 8.70 -1.85
CA GLY A 55 -16.71 8.27 -3.21
C GLY A 55 -16.01 6.97 -3.63
N PRO A 56 -16.33 6.43 -4.81
CA PRO A 56 -15.82 5.15 -5.29
C PRO A 56 -14.29 5.13 -5.50
N ASP A 57 -13.68 6.25 -5.89
CA ASP A 57 -12.24 6.31 -6.16
C ASP A 57 -11.41 6.19 -4.87
N VAL A 58 -11.85 6.86 -3.80
CA VAL A 58 -11.22 6.78 -2.47
C VAL A 58 -11.38 5.36 -1.93
N LEU A 59 -12.60 4.81 -2.00
CA LEU A 59 -12.88 3.44 -1.57
C LEU A 59 -12.01 2.41 -2.30
N MET A 60 -11.82 2.56 -3.61
CA MET A 60 -10.92 1.70 -4.38
C MET A 60 -9.48 1.83 -3.88
N GLY A 61 -9.01 3.05 -3.61
CA GLY A 61 -7.69 3.29 -3.04
C GLY A 61 -7.50 2.56 -1.71
N ASP A 62 -8.45 2.70 -0.79
CA ASP A 62 -8.40 2.06 0.53
C ASP A 62 -8.45 0.53 0.43
N VAL A 63 -9.35 -0.01 -0.38
CA VAL A 63 -9.46 -1.47 -0.62
C VAL A 63 -8.13 -2.02 -1.12
N LEU A 64 -7.50 -1.36 -2.09
CA LEU A 64 -6.20 -1.79 -2.60
C LEU A 64 -5.12 -1.62 -1.52
N TYR A 65 -5.08 -0.50 -0.82
CA TYR A 65 -4.01 -0.21 0.15
C TYR A 65 -4.04 -1.09 1.39
N TYR A 66 -5.23 -1.43 1.91
CA TYR A 66 -5.40 -2.18 3.16
C TYR A 66 -5.76 -3.66 2.95
N GLY A 67 -6.30 -4.02 1.77
CA GLY A 67 -6.82 -5.37 1.49
C GLY A 67 -5.89 -6.28 0.68
N ASP A 68 -4.90 -5.75 -0.02
CA ASP A 68 -4.21 -6.48 -1.11
C ASP A 68 -3.07 -7.39 -0.61
N ASN A 69 -3.44 -8.58 -0.12
CA ASN A 69 -2.48 -9.65 0.22
C ASN A 69 -2.02 -10.44 -1.03
N HIS A 70 -2.73 -10.33 -2.17
CA HIS A 70 -2.39 -11.00 -3.43
C HIS A 70 -1.70 -10.12 -4.47
N SER A 71 -1.30 -8.91 -4.06
CA SER A 71 -0.56 -7.99 -4.91
C SER A 71 0.78 -8.59 -5.35
N SER A 72 1.25 -8.20 -6.53
CA SER A 72 2.66 -8.39 -6.93
C SER A 72 3.62 -7.45 -6.17
N VAL A 73 3.18 -6.86 -5.05
CA VAL A 73 3.96 -6.04 -4.13
C VAL A 73 4.27 -6.84 -2.87
N VAL A 74 5.55 -7.11 -2.64
CA VAL A 74 6.02 -7.86 -1.47
C VAL A 74 5.78 -7.03 -0.21
N GLN A 75 5.10 -7.61 0.79
CA GLN A 75 4.91 -6.95 2.09
C GLN A 75 6.12 -7.24 2.99
N LEU A 76 6.73 -6.19 3.54
CA LEU A 76 7.89 -6.25 4.41
C LEU A 76 7.49 -5.77 5.80
N HIS A 77 7.75 -6.61 6.81
CA HIS A 77 7.31 -6.41 8.18
C HIS A 77 8.46 -6.12 9.13
N CYS A 78 9.71 -6.21 8.67
CA CYS A 78 10.88 -5.87 9.45
C CYS A 78 12.09 -5.55 8.56
N ARG A 79 13.20 -5.12 9.18
CA ARG A 79 14.49 -4.92 8.49
C ARG A 79 14.98 -6.18 7.77
N ASP A 80 14.87 -7.34 8.40
CA ASP A 80 15.40 -8.59 7.85
C ASP A 80 14.67 -8.98 6.56
N ASP A 81 13.37 -8.66 6.44
CA ASP A 81 12.61 -8.87 5.20
C ASP A 81 13.19 -8.03 4.05
N VAL A 82 13.56 -6.77 4.33
CA VAL A 82 14.18 -5.87 3.34
C VAL A 82 15.54 -6.42 2.91
N GLU A 83 16.38 -6.81 3.86
CA GLU A 83 17.73 -7.32 3.60
C GLU A 83 17.67 -8.61 2.80
N LYS A 84 16.78 -9.53 3.17
CA LYS A 84 16.52 -10.76 2.42
C LYS A 84 16.04 -10.47 1.00
N LEU A 85 15.09 -9.56 0.81
CA LEU A 85 14.59 -9.19 -0.52
C LEU A 85 15.72 -8.64 -1.41
N ILE A 86 16.57 -7.80 -0.85
CA ILE A 86 17.74 -7.26 -1.54
C ILE A 86 18.69 -8.38 -1.96
N ASP A 87 18.98 -9.32 -1.06
CA ASP A 87 19.87 -10.44 -1.35
C ASP A 87 19.30 -11.40 -2.41
N ASP A 88 18.00 -11.71 -2.33
CA ASP A 88 17.29 -12.58 -3.27
C ASP A 88 17.33 -12.03 -4.71
N HIS A 89 17.42 -10.71 -4.89
CA HIS A 89 17.44 -10.04 -6.21
C HIS A 89 18.81 -9.48 -6.64
N LYS A 90 19.88 -9.76 -5.88
CA LYS A 90 21.26 -9.52 -6.36
C LYS A 90 21.64 -10.42 -7.53
N VAL A 91 21.03 -11.61 -7.62
CA VAL A 91 21.36 -12.62 -8.63
C VAL A 91 20.69 -12.36 -9.98
N ASP A 92 19.53 -11.70 -9.98
CA ASP A 92 18.77 -11.39 -11.20
C ASP A 92 18.87 -9.91 -11.60
N HIS A 93 19.56 -9.09 -10.78
CA HIS A 93 19.83 -7.68 -11.01
C HIS A 93 18.55 -6.83 -11.21
N LYS A 94 17.40 -7.32 -10.71
CA LYS A 94 16.14 -6.56 -10.77
C LYS A 94 16.24 -5.30 -9.93
N LEU A 95 15.58 -4.24 -10.40
CA LEU A 95 15.40 -3.03 -9.60
C LEU A 95 14.37 -3.32 -8.51
N ILE A 96 14.70 -3.07 -7.25
CA ILE A 96 13.73 -3.05 -6.17
C ILE A 96 13.22 -1.63 -5.98
N VAL A 97 11.90 -1.49 -5.92
CA VAL A 97 11.22 -0.25 -5.54
C VAL A 97 10.54 -0.51 -4.21
N LEU A 98 11.13 0.04 -3.14
CA LEU A 98 10.61 -0.07 -1.78
C LEU A 98 9.75 1.16 -1.46
N ASP A 99 8.44 0.97 -1.37
CA ASP A 99 7.45 1.94 -0.92
C ASP A 99 7.36 1.95 0.61
N VAL A 100 7.88 3.00 1.24
CA VAL A 100 7.80 3.20 2.68
C VAL A 100 6.65 4.15 3.00
N GLY A 101 5.58 3.59 3.58
CA GLY A 101 4.38 4.30 3.99
C GLY A 101 4.11 4.19 5.49
N LEU A 102 2.95 4.67 5.92
CA LEU A 102 2.41 4.49 7.28
C LEU A 102 0.98 3.97 7.20
N LYS A 103 0.46 3.40 8.29
CA LYS A 103 -0.91 2.87 8.34
C LYS A 103 -1.95 3.93 8.03
N HIS A 104 -1.83 5.12 8.62
CA HIS A 104 -2.80 6.22 8.40
C HIS A 104 -2.17 7.36 7.60
N CYS A 105 -2.12 7.17 6.28
CA CYS A 105 -1.46 8.10 5.37
C CYS A 105 -2.24 8.25 4.06
N GLY A 106 -3.05 9.30 3.96
CA GLY A 106 -3.83 9.61 2.75
C GLY A 106 -2.99 9.70 1.46
N PRO A 107 -1.83 10.39 1.44
CA PRO A 107 -0.93 10.38 0.29
C PRO A 107 -0.41 8.99 -0.11
N CYS A 108 -0.18 8.11 0.87
CA CYS A 108 0.26 6.73 0.63
C CYS A 108 -0.85 5.91 -0.05
N VAL A 109 -2.09 6.00 0.46
CA VAL A 109 -3.28 5.39 -0.16
C VAL A 109 -3.44 5.89 -1.60
N LYS A 110 -3.30 7.20 -1.83
CA LYS A 110 -3.51 7.81 -3.14
C LYS A 110 -2.56 7.30 -4.23
N VAL A 111 -1.29 7.07 -3.89
CA VAL A 111 -0.29 6.63 -4.88
C VAL A 111 -0.32 5.11 -5.11
N TYR A 112 -0.78 4.33 -4.13
CA TYR A 112 -0.69 2.87 -4.15
C TYR A 112 -1.36 2.18 -5.35
N PRO A 113 -2.53 2.62 -5.88
CA PRO A 113 -3.07 2.06 -7.13
C PRO A 113 -2.10 2.14 -8.31
N THR A 114 -1.23 3.16 -8.35
CA THR A 114 -0.14 3.26 -9.33
C THR A 114 0.92 2.19 -9.09
N VAL A 115 1.33 1.98 -7.84
CA VAL A 115 2.30 0.95 -7.44
C VAL A 115 1.82 -0.45 -7.85
N ILE A 116 0.56 -0.78 -7.56
CA ILE A 116 -0.07 -2.05 -7.97
C ILE A 116 -0.06 -2.23 -9.49
N LYS A 117 -0.41 -1.17 -10.23
CA LYS A 117 -0.42 -1.24 -11.69
C LYS A 117 0.99 -1.49 -12.24
N LEU A 118 2.00 -0.77 -11.73
CA LEU A 118 3.38 -0.92 -12.18
C LEU A 118 3.96 -2.28 -11.81
N SER A 119 3.65 -2.81 -10.62
CA SER A 119 4.14 -4.13 -10.21
C SER A 119 3.67 -5.25 -11.12
N ARG A 120 2.43 -5.16 -11.62
CA ARG A 120 1.87 -6.10 -12.61
C ARG A 120 2.48 -5.93 -14.01
N GLN A 121 2.90 -4.72 -14.38
CA GLN A 121 3.44 -4.42 -15.71
C GLN A 121 4.94 -4.69 -15.84
N MET A 122 5.67 -4.72 -14.73
CA MET A 122 7.15 -4.72 -14.73
C MET A 122 7.77 -5.95 -14.05
N VAL A 123 7.01 -7.04 -13.91
CA VAL A 123 7.36 -8.25 -13.12
C VAL A 123 8.75 -8.83 -13.47
N ASP A 124 9.14 -8.72 -14.74
CA ASP A 124 10.40 -9.27 -15.26
C ASP A 124 11.62 -8.41 -14.94
N THR A 125 11.42 -7.13 -14.58
CA THR A 125 12.52 -6.15 -14.47
C THR A 125 12.55 -5.39 -13.14
N VAL A 126 11.41 -5.33 -12.43
CA VAL A 126 11.26 -4.58 -11.19
C VAL A 126 10.50 -5.42 -10.17
N VAL A 127 10.97 -5.38 -8.94
CA VAL A 127 10.31 -5.94 -7.77
C VAL A 127 9.79 -4.79 -6.95
N PHE A 128 8.48 -4.77 -6.72
CA PHE A 128 7.87 -3.79 -5.84
C PHE A 128 7.71 -4.40 -4.46
N ALA A 129 8.04 -3.62 -3.45
CA ALA A 129 7.85 -4.01 -2.06
C ALA A 129 7.33 -2.82 -1.26
N ARG A 130 6.65 -3.11 -0.15
CA ARG A 130 6.09 -2.10 0.72
C ARG A 130 6.36 -2.41 2.18
N MET A 131 6.66 -1.37 2.95
CA MET A 131 6.77 -1.42 4.41
C MET A 131 5.87 -0.35 5.03
N ASN A 132 5.15 -0.73 6.08
CA ASN A 132 4.52 0.25 6.97
C ASN A 132 5.51 0.61 8.09
N GLY A 133 5.98 1.85 8.09
CA GLY A 133 7.03 2.31 8.98
C GLY A 133 6.67 2.38 10.47
N ASP A 134 5.37 2.48 10.76
CA ASP A 134 4.77 2.49 12.10
C ASP A 134 4.21 1.12 12.52
N GLU A 135 4.61 0.04 11.82
CA GLU A 135 4.11 -1.28 12.14
C GLU A 135 4.66 -1.84 13.46
N ASN A 136 5.98 -1.74 13.65
CA ASN A 136 6.68 -2.23 14.83
C ASN A 136 8.05 -1.54 15.00
N GLU A 137 8.77 -1.86 16.08
CA GLU A 137 10.07 -1.25 16.40
C GLU A 137 11.13 -1.46 15.32
N SER A 138 11.13 -2.60 14.63
CA SER A 138 12.09 -2.88 13.55
C SER A 138 11.86 -1.96 12.36
N CYS A 139 10.60 -1.78 11.94
CA CYS A 139 10.23 -0.82 10.89
C CYS A 139 10.60 0.62 11.28
N MET A 140 10.29 1.03 12.52
CA MET A 140 10.64 2.38 12.98
C MET A 140 12.16 2.63 12.99
N ALA A 141 12.95 1.62 13.37
CA ALA A 141 14.42 1.70 13.29
C ALA A 141 14.88 1.79 11.84
N PHE A 142 14.30 0.99 10.94
CA PHE A 142 14.58 1.06 9.50
C PHE A 142 14.35 2.47 8.93
N LEU A 143 13.23 3.11 9.25
CA LEU A 143 12.94 4.49 8.82
C LEU A 143 14.03 5.47 9.27
N LYS A 144 14.49 5.36 10.53
CA LYS A 144 15.55 6.22 11.06
C LYS A 144 16.87 6.01 10.35
N ASP A 145 17.29 4.76 10.19
CA ASP A 145 18.56 4.41 9.55
C ASP A 145 18.58 4.81 8.08
N MET A 146 17.43 4.75 7.42
CA MET A 146 17.24 5.21 6.05
C MET A 146 16.89 6.70 5.95
N GLU A 147 16.88 7.47 7.04
CA GLU A 147 16.53 8.90 7.04
C GLU A 147 15.20 9.20 6.31
N VAL A 148 14.18 8.36 6.51
CA VAL A 148 12.83 8.57 5.98
C VAL A 148 12.10 9.52 6.93
N VAL A 149 12.00 10.78 6.52
CA VAL A 149 11.35 11.86 7.31
C VAL A 149 9.90 12.08 6.89
N GLU A 150 9.58 11.83 5.63
CA GLU A 150 8.27 12.04 5.04
C GLU A 150 7.80 10.78 4.31
N VAL A 151 6.49 10.54 4.27
CA VAL A 151 5.88 9.41 3.58
C VAL A 151 4.81 9.86 2.57
N PRO A 152 4.62 9.12 1.47
CA PRO A 152 5.39 7.95 1.07
C PRO A 152 6.79 8.32 0.57
N THR A 153 7.79 7.50 0.94
CA THR A 153 9.15 7.55 0.39
C THR A 153 9.42 6.27 -0.38
N PHE A 154 9.86 6.41 -1.62
CA PHE A 154 10.28 5.32 -2.48
C PHE A 154 11.80 5.23 -2.51
N LEU A 155 12.36 4.09 -2.13
CA LEU A 155 13.78 3.79 -2.27
C LEU A 155 13.99 2.89 -3.48
N PHE A 156 14.92 3.29 -4.35
CA PHE A 156 15.30 2.52 -5.54
C PHE A 156 16.60 1.80 -5.24
N ILE A 157 16.58 0.47 -5.31
CA ILE A 157 17.70 -0.39 -4.89
C ILE A 157 18.06 -1.34 -6.02
N ARG A 158 19.34 -1.42 -6.36
CA ARG A 158 19.86 -2.38 -7.34
C ARG A 158 21.22 -2.88 -6.87
N ASP A 159 21.45 -4.18 -7.01
CA ASP A 159 22.73 -4.82 -6.64
C ASP A 159 23.15 -4.55 -5.18
N GLY A 160 22.17 -4.42 -4.28
CA GLY A 160 22.41 -4.10 -2.87
C GLY A 160 22.71 -2.64 -2.56
N VAL A 161 22.61 -1.74 -3.54
CA VAL A 161 22.89 -0.31 -3.37
C VAL A 161 21.64 0.51 -3.63
N ILE A 162 21.34 1.45 -2.71
CA ILE A 162 20.32 2.48 -2.94
C ILE A 162 20.85 3.42 -4.03
N CYS A 163 20.25 3.34 -5.21
CA CYS A 163 20.63 4.17 -6.36
C CYS A 163 19.76 5.43 -6.49
N GLY A 164 18.63 5.49 -5.78
CA GLY A 164 17.71 6.62 -5.85
C GLY A 164 16.72 6.71 -4.71
N ARG A 165 16.09 7.88 -4.61
CA ARG A 165 14.98 8.17 -3.70
C ARG A 165 13.97 9.10 -4.37
N TYR A 166 12.69 8.85 -4.12
CA TYR A 166 11.61 9.77 -4.42
C TYR A 166 10.73 9.95 -3.18
N VAL A 167 10.36 11.19 -2.86
CA VAL A 167 9.46 11.51 -1.74
C VAL A 167 8.21 12.18 -2.31
N GLY A 168 7.04 11.59 -2.05
CA GLY A 168 5.76 12.13 -2.49
C GLY A 168 4.86 11.10 -3.18
N SER A 169 3.64 11.54 -3.50
CA SER A 169 2.55 10.70 -4.03
C SER A 169 2.20 10.98 -5.50
N GLY A 170 3.08 11.69 -6.21
CA GLY A 170 2.90 12.06 -7.60
C GLY A 170 3.08 10.87 -8.54
N LYS A 171 2.01 10.48 -9.25
CA LYS A 171 2.04 9.34 -10.18
C LYS A 171 3.07 9.53 -11.31
N GLY A 172 3.14 10.72 -11.91
CA GLY A 172 4.04 10.98 -13.03
C GLY A 172 5.49 11.02 -12.59
N GLU A 173 5.72 11.62 -11.43
CA GLU A 173 7.03 11.76 -10.79
C GLU A 173 7.58 10.40 -10.36
N LEU A 174 6.76 9.55 -9.73
CA LEU A 174 7.14 8.17 -9.39
C LEU A 174 7.54 7.36 -10.62
N ILE A 175 6.74 7.44 -11.70
CA ILE A 175 7.06 6.76 -12.97
C ILE A 175 8.36 7.32 -13.57
N GLY A 176 8.54 8.63 -13.55
CA GLY A 176 9.74 9.29 -14.06
C GLY A 176 11.01 8.84 -13.35
N GLU A 177 11.02 8.84 -12.02
CA GLU A 177 12.15 8.35 -11.23
C GLU A 177 12.39 6.86 -11.46
N LEU A 178 11.33 6.05 -11.52
CA LEU A 178 11.47 4.62 -11.81
C LEU A 178 12.15 4.36 -13.16
N LEU A 179 11.72 5.05 -14.23
CA LEU A 179 12.30 4.88 -15.56
C LEU A 179 13.78 5.26 -15.61
N LYS A 180 14.16 6.33 -14.90
CA LYS A 180 15.56 6.77 -14.75
C LYS A 180 16.43 5.67 -14.15
N TYR A 181 15.94 4.92 -13.16
CA TYR A 181 16.68 3.86 -12.49
C TYR A 181 16.53 2.47 -13.14
N GLN A 182 15.56 2.28 -14.05
CA GLN A 182 15.49 1.09 -14.89
C GLN A 182 16.56 1.05 -16.00
N GLY A 183 17.28 2.15 -16.24
CA GLY A 183 18.26 2.25 -17.34
C GLY A 183 17.62 2.64 -18.68
N VAL A 184 16.34 3.02 -18.68
CA VAL A 184 15.68 3.61 -19.86
C VAL A 184 16.16 5.05 -19.96
N ARG A 185 17.01 5.36 -20.96
CA ARG A 185 17.40 6.73 -21.25
C ARG A 185 16.18 7.51 -21.71
N VAL A 186 15.67 8.40 -20.87
CA VAL A 186 14.70 9.42 -21.28
C VAL A 186 15.48 10.49 -22.03
N THR A 187 15.53 10.38 -23.36
CA THR A 187 16.05 11.42 -24.27
C THR A 187 14.92 12.27 -24.78
#